data_AF-A0A256XWH5-F1
#
_entry.id   AF-A0A256XWH5-F1
#
_cell.length_a   1.000
_cell.length_b   1.000
_cell.length_c   1.000
_cell.angle_alpha   90.00
_cell.angle_beta   90.00
_cell.angle_gamma   90.00
#
_symmetry.space_group_name_H-M   'P 1'
#
loop_
_entity.id
_entity.type
_entity.pdbx_description
1 polymer ?
#
loop_
_entity_poly.entity_id
_entity_poly.type
_entity_poly.pdbx_seq_one_letter_code
_entity_poly.pdbx_strand_id
1 'polypeptide(L)' 'MAKDKIQMPMSTAGITRYFDDYKSKIELKPGHIIIFSIIVMLIVIILHLWGTRALGIG' A
#
# COMPACT_ATOMS: atom_id res chain seq x y z
N MET A 1 35.98 9.95 -49.90
CA MET A 1 35.03 10.31 -48.83
C MET A 1 33.93 9.25 -48.78
N ALA A 2 34.16 8.15 -48.04
CA ALA A 2 33.19 7.08 -47.86
C ALA A 2 32.14 7.54 -46.83
N LYS A 3 30.86 7.47 -47.20
CA LYS A 3 29.74 7.96 -46.38
C LYS A 3 29.14 6.77 -45.65
N ASP A 4 29.80 6.34 -44.59
CA ASP A 4 29.25 5.36 -43.66
C ASP A 4 28.06 5.97 -42.92
N LYS A 5 26.86 5.76 -43.46
CA LYS A 5 25.61 6.03 -42.75
C LYS A 5 25.41 4.93 -41.72
N ILE A 6 26.06 5.08 -40.57
CA ILE A 6 25.80 4.27 -39.39
C ILE A 6 24.39 4.66 -38.90
N GLN A 7 23.38 3.89 -39.32
CA GLN A 7 22.06 3.92 -38.70
C GLN A 7 22.19 3.26 -37.33
N MET A 8 22.37 4.08 -36.30
CA MET A 8 22.19 3.60 -34.93
C MET A 8 20.71 3.21 -34.77
N PRO A 9 20.41 1.98 -34.33
CA PRO A 9 19.03 1.63 -34.03
C PRO A 9 18.55 2.58 -32.93
N MET A 10 17.43 3.25 -33.18
CA MET A 10 16.73 4.02 -32.16
C MET A 10 16.57 3.13 -30.94
N SER A 11 17.16 3.54 -29.83
CA SER A 11 16.99 2.93 -28.51
C SER A 11 15.51 3.09 -28.11
N THR A 12 14.67 2.22 -28.65
CA THR A 12 13.28 2.00 -28.22
C THR A 12 13.24 1.17 -26.93
N ALA A 13 14.40 0.80 -26.38
CA ALA A 13 14.59 -0.03 -25.20
C ALA A 13 14.56 0.75 -23.86
N GLY A 14 14.12 2.01 -23.85
CA GLY A 14 14.09 2.86 -22.65
C GLY A 14 12.71 3.14 -22.06
N ILE A 15 11.64 2.62 -22.67
CA ILE A 15 10.24 2.93 -22.27
C ILE A 15 9.32 1.71 -22.24
N THR A 16 9.84 0.49 -22.20
CA THR A 16 9.11 -0.58 -21.52
C THR A 16 9.19 -0.28 -20.03
N ARG A 17 8.30 0.62 -19.60
CA ARG A 17 8.04 0.89 -18.20
C ARG A 17 7.70 -0.44 -17.55
N TYR A 18 8.68 -1.10 -16.93
CA TYR A 18 8.50 -2.16 -15.94
C TYR A 18 7.83 -1.63 -14.66
N PHE A 19 6.90 -0.69 -14.82
CA PHE A 19 5.98 -0.17 -13.82
C PHE A 19 4.55 -0.50 -14.22
N ASP A 20 4.35 -1.36 -15.23
CA ASP A 20 3.07 -2.03 -15.42
C ASP A 20 2.82 -2.88 -14.18
N ASP A 21 2.12 -2.24 -13.26
CA ASP A 21 0.97 -2.84 -12.66
C ASP A 21 1.29 -4.12 -11.91
N TYR A 22 2.08 -4.00 -10.84
CA TYR A 22 1.64 -4.67 -9.62
C TYR A 22 0.36 -3.95 -9.17
N LYS A 23 -0.73 -4.18 -9.93
CA LYS A 23 -2.11 -3.97 -9.53
C LYS A 23 -2.29 -4.86 -8.32
N SER A 24 -1.83 -4.38 -7.17
CA SER A 24 -2.07 -5.02 -5.89
C SER A 24 -3.59 -5.12 -5.82
N LYS A 25 -4.12 -6.34 -6.02
CA LYS A 25 -5.57 -6.60 -6.06
C LYS A 25 -6.25 -6.22 -4.74
N ILE A 26 -5.46 -5.83 -3.74
CA ILE A 26 -5.85 -5.44 -2.40
C ILE A 26 -5.10 -4.14 -2.05
N GLU A 27 -5.35 -3.06 -2.78
CA GLU A 27 -5.03 -1.72 -2.31
C GLU A 27 -5.95 -1.41 -1.12
N LEU A 28 -5.46 -1.71 0.09
CA LEU A 28 -6.09 -1.24 1.32
C LEU A 28 -6.03 0.29 1.31
N LYS A 29 -7.08 0.92 0.81
CA LYS A 29 -7.19 2.38 0.79
C LYS A 29 -6.98 2.90 2.22
N PRO A 30 -6.28 4.03 2.40
CA PRO A 30 -6.06 4.65 3.71
C PRO A 30 -7.31 4.76 4.58
N GLY A 31 -8.49 4.94 3.95
CA GLY A 31 -9.78 4.95 4.63
C GLY A 31 -10.12 3.67 5.40
N HIS A 32 -9.77 2.48 4.90
CA HIS A 32 -10.04 1.22 5.60
C HIS A 32 -9.19 1.09 6.86
N ILE A 33 -7.95 1.57 6.82
CA ILE A 33 -7.01 1.54 7.96
C ILE A 33 -7.52 2.46 9.08
N ILE A 34 -8.04 3.64 8.73
CA ILE A 34 -8.62 4.60 9.69
C ILE A 34 -9.85 3.97 10.38
N ILE A 35 -10.75 3.35 9.60
CA ILE A 35 -11.94 2.71 10.15
C ILE A 35 -11.55 1.56 11.09
N PHE A 36 -10.61 0.71 10.69
CA PHE A 36 -10.13 -0.40 11.51
C PHE A 36 -9.49 0.09 12.82
N SER A 37 -8.70 1.17 12.76
CA SER A 37 -8.09 1.79 13.94
C SER A 37 -9.14 2.28 14.95
N ILE A 38 -10.22 2.93 14.48
CA ILE A 38 -11.33 3.38 15.33
C ILE A 38 -12.05 2.20 15.97
N ILE A 39 -12.31 1.13 15.21
CA ILE A 39 -12.94 -0.09 15.73
C ILE A 39 -12.10 -0.70 16.86
N VAL A 40 -10.79 -0.85 16.65
CA VAL A 40 -9.87 -1.37 17.67
C VAL A 40 -9.89 -0.47 18.91
N MET A 41 -9.86 0.85 18.73
CA MET A 41 -9.93 1.81 19.84
C MET A 41 -11.21 1.63 20.67
N LEU A 42 -12.38 1.49 20.01
CA LEU A 42 -13.65 1.26 20.69
C LEU A 42 -13.66 -0.07 21.47
N ILE A 43 -13.10 -1.14 20.89
CA ILE A 43 -12.98 -2.44 21.58
C ILE A 43 -12.13 -2.30 22.85
N VAL A 44 -10.98 -1.61 22.77
CA VAL A 44 -10.12 -1.38 23.94
C VAL A 44 -10.85 -0.57 25.01
N ILE A 45 -11.61 0.46 24.63
CA ILE A 45 -12.39 1.27 25.59
C ILE A 45 -13.46 0.43 26.27
N ILE A 46 -14.24 -0.35 25.51
CA ILE A 46 -15.29 -1.22 26.05
C ILE A 46 -14.67 -2.25 26.99
N LEU A 47 -13.57 -2.87 26.55
CA LEU A 47 -12.82 -3.81 27.38
C LEU A 47 -12.23 -3.14 28.61
N HIS A 48 -11.81 -1.88 28.56
CA HIS A 48 -11.31 -1.20 29.74
C HIS A 48 -12.43 -0.88 30.73
N LEU A 49 -13.60 -0.45 30.26
CA LEU A 49 -14.76 -0.10 31.09
C LEU A 49 -15.47 -1.32 31.71
N TRP A 50 -15.49 -2.45 30.99
CA TRP A 50 -16.10 -3.69 31.46
C TRP A 50 -15.07 -4.66 32.04
N GLY A 51 -13.87 -4.70 31.47
CA GLY A 51 -12.77 -5.54 31.93
C GLY A 51 -12.14 -5.05 33.22
N THR A 52 -12.13 -3.75 33.55
CA THR A 52 -11.79 -3.31 34.92
C THR A 52 -12.74 -3.95 35.95
N ARG A 53 -14.03 -4.04 35.61
CA ARG A 53 -15.05 -4.70 36.45
C ARG A 53 -14.96 -6.23 36.43
N ALA A 54 -14.65 -6.82 35.28
CA ALA A 54 -14.65 -8.28 35.07
C ALA A 54 -13.33 -8.96 35.45
N LEU A 55 -12.18 -8.29 35.31
CA LEU A 55 -10.86 -8.79 35.73
C LEU A 55 -10.52 -8.45 37.19
N GLY A 56 -11.45 -7.82 37.94
CA GLY A 56 -11.27 -7.55 39.37
C GLY A 56 -10.12 -6.58 39.66
N ILE A 57 -9.75 -5.74 38.69
CA ILE A 57 -8.80 -4.63 38.85
C ILE A 57 -9.61 -3.40 39.25
N GLY A 58 -10.12 -3.44 40.48
CA GLY A 58 -10.87 -2.40 41.15
C GLY A 58 -10.82 -2.65 42.65
#